data_AF-A0A667WI64-F1
#
_entry.id   AF-A0A667WI64-F1
#
_cell.length_a   1.000
_cell.length_b   1.000
_cell.length_c   1.000
_cell.angle_alpha   90.00
_cell.angle_beta   90.00
_cell.angle_gamma   90.00
#
_symmetry.space_group_name_H-M   'P 1'
#
loop_
_entity.id
_entity.type
_entity.pdbx_description
1 polymer ?
#
loop_
_entity_poly.entity_id
_entity_poly.type
_entity_poly.pdbx_seq_one_letter_code
_entity_poly.pdbx_strand_id
1 'polypeptide(L)'
;MASAQESMCCREVDAFWALVESLTPRPDISCLTQHPGFEASCLNPFVLQIAYMSFRQEHGPLQASKHEQYRYTAYRQVVRWAYGILGRHIRKPLPSCVVSAIRRQFPEEGGTYKGFEW
;
A
#
# COMPACT_ATOMS: atom_id res chain seq x y z
N MET A 1 -5.81 -16.21 -5.28
CA MET A 1 -4.64 -16.86 -4.63
C MET A 1 -3.53 -15.82 -4.56
N ALA A 2 -2.93 -15.61 -3.39
CA ALA A 2 -1.74 -14.76 -3.29
C ALA A 2 -0.59 -15.45 -4.03
N SER A 3 0.08 -14.77 -4.96
CA SER A 3 1.26 -15.34 -5.63
C SER A 3 2.41 -15.42 -4.63
N ALA A 4 3.38 -16.33 -4.82
CA ALA A 4 4.51 -16.50 -3.89
C ALA A 4 5.33 -15.21 -3.65
N GLN A 5 5.28 -14.25 -4.58
CA GLN A 5 5.90 -12.92 -4.42
C GLN A 5 5.10 -11.97 -3.50
N GLU A 6 3.84 -12.27 -3.18
CA GLU A 6 3.03 -11.54 -2.18
C GLU A 6 3.31 -12.02 -0.74
N SER A 7 4.21 -13.00 -0.55
CA SER A 7 4.54 -13.59 0.76
C SER A 7 5.80 -13.02 1.41
N MET A 8 6.20 -11.78 1.09
CA MET A 8 7.35 -11.13 1.72
C MET A 8 6.98 -10.48 3.06
N CYS A 9 7.86 -10.53 4.05
CA CYS A 9 7.71 -9.79 5.30
C CYS A 9 8.16 -8.34 5.15
N CYS A 10 7.49 -7.40 5.82
CA CYS A 10 7.88 -5.98 5.80
C CYS A 10 9.25 -5.71 6.43
N ARG A 11 9.76 -6.64 7.27
CA ARG A 11 11.09 -6.57 7.90
C ARG A 11 12.22 -7.03 6.98
N GLU A 12 11.90 -7.86 5.98
CA GLU A 12 12.90 -8.43 5.05
C GLU A 12 13.23 -7.48 3.90
N VAL A 13 12.54 -6.34 3.84
CA VAL A 13 12.70 -5.35 2.77
C VAL A 13 13.11 -4.03 3.40
N ASP A 14 14.38 -3.69 3.23
CA ASP A 14 15.02 -2.52 3.85
C ASP A 14 14.23 -1.23 3.65
N ALA A 15 13.70 -1.00 2.44
CA ALA A 15 12.92 0.20 2.15
C ALA A 15 11.64 0.33 3.01
N PHE A 16 10.99 -0.79 3.33
CA PHE A 16 9.80 -0.78 4.19
C PHE A 16 10.19 -0.70 5.66
N TRP A 17 11.25 -1.40 6.07
CA TRP A 17 11.67 -1.41 7.47
C TRP A 17 12.31 -0.09 7.91
N ALA A 18 13.03 0.59 7.01
CA ALA A 18 13.59 1.92 7.26
C ALA A 18 12.54 2.96 7.69
N LEU A 19 11.28 2.83 7.23
CA LEU A 19 10.18 3.68 7.68
C LEU A 19 9.94 3.53 9.19
N VAL A 20 9.93 2.30 9.69
CA VAL A 20 9.76 2.00 11.12
C VAL A 20 10.97 2.48 11.92
N GLU A 21 12.18 2.25 11.42
CA GLU A 21 13.41 2.66 12.09
C GLU A 21 13.59 4.18 12.17
N SER A 22 12.96 4.92 11.24
CA SER A 22 12.99 6.39 11.22
C SER A 22 12.19 7.06 12.35
N LEU A 23 11.34 6.31 13.06
CA LEU A 23 10.50 6.86 14.13
C LEU A 23 11.33 7.19 15.38
N THR A 24 11.06 8.37 15.96
CA THR A 24 11.69 8.88 17.18
C THR A 24 10.64 9.31 18.22
N PRO A 25 10.68 8.81 19.47
CA PRO A 25 11.57 7.75 19.96
C PRO A 25 11.31 6.42 19.25
N ARG A 26 12.32 5.52 19.24
CA ARG A 26 12.17 4.20 18.62
C ARG A 26 10.98 3.47 19.26
N PRO A 27 9.93 3.18 18.49
CA PRO A 27 8.76 2.53 19.03
C PRO A 27 8.98 1.03 19.10
N ASP A 28 8.32 0.36 20.05
CA ASP A 28 8.26 -1.11 20.12
C ASP A 28 7.26 -1.63 19.09
N ILE A 29 7.59 -1.44 17.81
CA ILE A 29 6.77 -1.84 16.68
C ILE A 29 7.39 -3.04 15.99
N SER A 30 6.54 -4.03 15.78
CA SER A 30 6.90 -5.32 15.22
C SER A 30 6.54 -5.44 13.72
N CYS A 31 5.73 -4.52 13.19
CA CYS A 31 5.23 -4.58 11.82
C CYS A 31 4.96 -3.18 11.27
N LEU A 32 5.22 -2.96 9.98
CA LEU A 32 4.91 -1.69 9.31
C LEU A 32 3.43 -1.28 9.46
N THR A 33 2.50 -2.24 9.57
CA THR A 33 1.08 -1.95 9.75
C THR A 33 0.74 -1.32 11.10
N GLN A 34 1.64 -1.42 12.09
CA GLN A 34 1.49 -0.76 13.40
C GLN A 34 2.10 0.65 13.41
N HIS A 35 2.79 1.05 12.33
CA HIS A 35 3.32 2.40 12.20
C HIS A 35 2.17 3.42 12.18
N PRO A 36 2.18 4.48 13.01
CA PRO A 36 1.06 5.44 13.08
C PRO A 36 0.77 6.12 11.72
N GLY A 37 1.83 6.45 10.97
CA GLY A 37 1.73 6.93 9.60
C GLY A 37 1.06 5.97 8.60
N PHE A 38 1.07 4.64 8.84
CA PHE A 38 0.45 3.67 7.93
C PHE A 38 -1.06 3.82 7.92
N GLU A 39 -1.70 3.85 9.09
CA GLU A 39 -3.15 4.04 9.18
C GLU A 39 -3.55 5.41 8.64
N ALA A 40 -2.86 6.47 9.11
CA ALA A 40 -3.16 7.85 8.72
C ALA A 40 -3.01 8.10 7.21
N SER A 41 -2.02 7.48 6.55
CA SER A 41 -1.69 7.80 5.17
C SER A 41 -2.22 6.78 4.16
N CYS A 42 -2.35 5.50 4.54
CA CYS A 42 -2.61 4.40 3.62
C CYS A 42 -3.96 3.71 3.86
N LEU A 43 -4.60 3.91 5.01
CA LEU A 43 -5.92 3.34 5.32
C LEU A 43 -7.03 4.40 5.46
N ASN A 44 -6.68 5.67 5.66
CA ASN A 44 -7.66 6.76 5.78
C ASN A 44 -8.35 7.07 4.44
N PRO A 45 -9.67 6.84 4.30
CA PRO A 45 -10.39 7.03 3.03
C PRO A 45 -10.33 8.46 2.48
N PHE A 46 -10.29 9.48 3.35
CA PHE A 46 -10.21 10.87 2.92
C PHE A 46 -8.86 11.19 2.30
N VAL A 47 -7.78 10.66 2.89
CA VAL A 47 -6.43 10.79 2.34
C VAL A 47 -6.32 10.04 1.01
N LEU A 48 -6.84 8.82 0.94
CA LEU A 48 -6.85 8.03 -0.30
C LEU A 48 -7.70 8.71 -1.40
N GLN A 49 -8.80 9.36 -1.05
CA GLN A 49 -9.62 10.10 -2.01
C GLN A 49 -8.83 11.26 -2.63
N ILE A 50 -8.11 12.04 -1.81
CA ILE A 50 -7.27 13.14 -2.31
C ILE A 50 -6.14 12.60 -3.17
N ALA A 51 -5.43 11.56 -2.70
CA ALA A 51 -4.35 10.93 -3.44
C ALA A 51 -4.82 10.34 -4.78
N TYR A 52 -6.04 9.78 -4.81
CA TYR A 52 -6.66 9.29 -6.03
C TYR A 52 -6.92 10.42 -7.03
N MET A 53 -7.38 11.59 -6.60
CA MET A 53 -7.58 12.73 -7.50
C MET A 53 -6.28 13.15 -8.19
N SER A 54 -5.16 13.20 -7.45
CA SER A 54 -3.84 13.46 -8.03
C SER A 54 -3.43 12.39 -9.04
N PHE A 55 -3.64 11.11 -8.73
CA PHE A 55 -3.40 10.02 -9.68
C PHE A 55 -4.25 10.17 -10.94
N ARG A 56 -5.54 10.51 -10.77
CA ARG A 56 -6.51 10.65 -11.85
C ARG A 56 -6.17 11.77 -12.82
N GLN A 57 -5.57 12.84 -12.32
CA GLN A 57 -5.11 13.96 -13.14
C GLN A 57 -3.94 13.55 -14.05
N GLU A 58 -3.04 12.70 -13.57
CA GLU A 58 -1.85 12.27 -14.32
C GLU A 58 -2.13 11.09 -15.26
N HIS A 59 -2.98 10.15 -14.85
CA HIS A 59 -3.16 8.87 -15.53
C HIS A 59 -4.59 8.61 -16.04
N GLY A 60 -5.54 9.50 -15.74
CA GLY A 60 -6.95 9.31 -16.05
C GLY A 60 -7.72 8.48 -15.00
N PRO A 61 -9.04 8.34 -15.16
CA PRO A 61 -9.90 7.59 -14.24
C PRO A 61 -9.68 6.08 -14.31
N LEU A 62 -9.65 5.42 -13.14
CA LEU A 62 -9.76 3.96 -13.06
C LEU A 62 -11.22 3.56 -13.26
N GLN A 63 -11.46 2.64 -14.21
CA GLN A 63 -12.75 1.97 -14.39
C GLN A 63 -12.87 0.82 -13.39
N ALA A 64 -13.04 1.18 -12.11
CA ALA A 64 -12.97 0.28 -10.98
C ALA A 64 -13.96 0.70 -9.88
N SER A 65 -14.34 -0.22 -9.00
CA SER A 65 -15.18 0.10 -7.84
C SER A 65 -14.47 1.09 -6.91
N LYS A 66 -15.22 1.80 -6.05
CA LYS A 66 -14.63 2.75 -5.09
C LYS A 66 -13.60 2.08 -4.18
N HIS A 67 -13.88 0.87 -3.70
CA HIS A 67 -12.94 0.11 -2.88
C HIS A 67 -11.70 -0.33 -3.66
N GLU A 68 -11.86 -0.74 -4.92
CA GLU A 68 -10.73 -1.09 -5.78
C GLU A 68 -9.83 0.12 -6.06
N GLN A 69 -10.42 1.29 -6.32
CA GLN A 69 -9.69 2.55 -6.44
C GLN A 69 -8.89 2.87 -5.18
N TYR A 70 -9.48 2.68 -3.99
CA TYR A 70 -8.80 2.89 -2.72
C TYR A 70 -7.69 1.87 -2.47
N ARG A 71 -7.90 0.58 -2.74
CA ARG A 71 -6.83 -0.44 -2.65
C ARG A 71 -5.66 -0.08 -3.56
N TYR A 72 -5.93 0.21 -4.83
CA TYR A 72 -4.89 0.56 -5.79
C TYR A 72 -4.12 1.83 -5.37
N THR A 73 -4.84 2.85 -4.90
CA THR A 73 -4.23 4.10 -4.43
C THR A 73 -3.38 3.87 -3.18
N ALA A 74 -3.88 3.09 -2.22
CA ALA A 74 -3.15 2.72 -1.00
C ALA A 74 -1.88 1.94 -1.33
N TYR A 75 -1.95 0.95 -2.24
CA TYR A 75 -0.77 0.21 -2.69
C TYR A 75 0.31 1.14 -3.25
N ARG A 76 -0.09 2.07 -4.13
CA ARG A 76 0.85 3.06 -4.69
C ARG A 76 1.41 4.00 -3.63
N GLN A 77 0.60 4.44 -2.67
CA GLN A 77 1.07 5.30 -1.59
C GLN A 77 2.10 4.61 -0.70
N VAL A 78 1.89 3.34 -0.34
CA VAL A 78 2.87 2.60 0.47
C VAL A 78 4.20 2.44 -0.27
N VAL A 79 4.15 2.10 -1.57
CA VAL A 79 5.36 2.02 -2.40
C VAL A 79 6.05 3.39 -2.49
N ARG A 80 5.28 4.46 -2.71
CA ARG A 80 5.82 5.83 -2.80
C ARG A 80 6.43 6.29 -1.47
N TRP A 81 5.85 5.87 -0.36
CA TRP A 81 6.37 6.19 0.97
C TRP A 81 7.70 5.50 1.25
N ALA A 82 7.81 4.22 0.89
CA ALA A 82 9.03 3.43 1.11
C ALA A 82 10.17 3.73 0.11
N TYR A 83 9.84 3.96 -1.17
CA TYR A 83 10.83 4.07 -2.25
C TYR A 83 10.93 5.47 -2.88
N GLY A 84 10.08 6.42 -2.47
CA GLY A 84 10.00 7.73 -3.11
C GLY A 84 9.32 7.68 -4.49
N ILE A 85 9.74 8.56 -5.40
CA ILE A 85 9.17 8.64 -6.75
C ILE A 85 9.84 7.59 -7.64
N LEU A 86 9.03 6.62 -8.09
CA LEU A 86 9.45 5.59 -9.04
C LEU A 86 9.07 5.97 -10.48
N GLY A 87 9.86 5.51 -11.46
CA GLY A 87 9.55 5.68 -12.89
C GLY A 87 8.29 4.90 -13.31
N ARG A 88 7.68 5.29 -14.45
CA ARG A 88 6.36 4.80 -14.94
C ARG A 88 6.20 3.27 -15.08
N HIS A 89 7.29 2.52 -15.13
CA HIS A 89 7.28 1.05 -15.30
C HIS A 89 7.98 0.31 -14.16
N ILE A 90 8.35 0.99 -13.07
CA ILE A 90 9.01 0.35 -11.94
C ILE A 90 7.94 -0.03 -10.92
N ARG A 91 7.59 -1.32 -10.90
CA ARG A 91 6.71 -1.92 -9.90
C ARG A 91 7.54 -2.53 -8.77
N LYS A 92 7.11 -2.35 -7.53
CA LYS A 92 7.71 -2.98 -6.34
C LYS A 92 6.67 -3.86 -5.65
N PRO A 93 7.01 -5.11 -5.32
CA PRO A 93 6.11 -5.98 -4.57
C PRO A 93 5.90 -5.44 -3.15
N LEU A 94 4.67 -5.56 -2.65
CA LEU A 94 4.29 -5.13 -1.31
C LEU A 94 4.40 -6.30 -0.31
N PRO A 95 4.70 -6.01 0.97
CA PRO A 95 4.69 -7.04 2.01
C PRO A 95 3.29 -7.61 2.24
N SER A 96 3.24 -8.88 2.62
CA SER A 96 2.00 -9.62 2.88
C SER A 96 1.11 -8.94 3.93
N CYS A 97 1.73 -8.41 4.99
CA CYS A 97 1.03 -7.72 6.07
C CYS A 97 0.32 -6.45 5.59
N VAL A 98 0.98 -5.67 4.72
CA VAL A 98 0.42 -4.44 4.13
C VAL A 98 -0.77 -4.79 3.23
N VAL A 99 -0.58 -5.76 2.33
CA VAL A 99 -1.64 -6.20 1.41
C VAL A 99 -2.86 -6.69 2.19
N SER A 100 -2.63 -7.50 3.22
CA SER A 100 -3.70 -8.03 4.07
C SER A 100 -4.44 -6.92 4.82
N ALA A 101 -3.73 -5.94 5.38
CA ALA A 101 -4.35 -4.81 6.07
C ALA A 101 -5.22 -3.95 5.12
N ILE A 102 -4.71 -3.64 3.93
CA ILE A 102 -5.46 -2.84 2.94
C ILE A 102 -6.69 -3.60 2.42
N ARG A 103 -6.55 -4.90 2.11
CA ARG A 103 -7.68 -5.74 1.67
C ARG A 103 -8.76 -5.88 2.75
N ARG A 104 -8.38 -5.89 4.03
CA ARG A 104 -9.31 -5.90 5.17
C ARG A 104 -10.07 -4.58 5.31
N GLN A 105 -9.39 -3.45 5.10
CA GLN A 105 -10.01 -2.13 5.18
C GLN A 105 -10.96 -1.86 4.00
N PHE A 106 -10.60 -2.33 2.81
CA PHE A 106 -11.35 -2.13 1.58
C PHE A 106 -11.69 -3.48 0.93
N PRO A 107 -12.72 -4.19 1.40
CA PRO A 107 -13.06 -5.51 0.89
C PRO A 107 -13.57 -5.47 -0.56
N GLU A 108 -13.37 -6.56 -1.29
CA GLU A 108 -13.94 -6.82 -2.61
C GLU A 108 -15.26 -7.57 -2.43
N GLU A 109 -16.33 -7.16 -3.12
CA GLU A 109 -17.59 -7.91 -3.14
C GLU A 109 -17.36 -9.23 -3.89
N GLY A 110 -17.24 -10.34 -3.13
CA GLY A 110 -16.95 -11.67 -3.67
C GLY A 110 -15.56 -12.23 -3.33
N GLY A 111 -14.72 -11.50 -2.59
CA GLY A 111 -13.49 -12.03 -1.98
C GLY A 111 -12.40 -12.49 -2.96
N THR A 112 -12.58 -12.26 -4.26
CA THR A 112 -11.63 -12.65 -5.30
C THR A 112 -10.77 -11.45 -5.67
N TYR A 113 -9.53 -11.44 -5.20
CA TYR A 113 -8.58 -10.38 -5.49
C TYR A 113 -7.68 -10.77 -6.65
N LYS A 114 -7.43 -9.82 -7.56
CA LYS A 114 -6.34 -9.92 -8.54
C LYS A 114 -4.99 -9.86 -7.81
N GLY A 115 -4.09 -10.76 -8.18
CA GLY A 115 -2.74 -10.80 -7.64
C GLY A 115 -1.83 -9.76 -8.28
N PHE A 116 -0.60 -9.65 -7.80
CA PHE A 116 0.44 -8.82 -8.40
C PHE A 116 0.81 -9.31 -9.80
N GLU A 117 0.70 -8.42 -10.80
CA GLU A 117 1.05 -8.65 -12.20
C GLU A 117 2.19 -7.68 -12.61
N TRP A 118 3.08 -8.11 -13.51
CA TRP A 118 4.19 -7.28 -14.03
C TRP A 118 3.76 -6.38 -15.18
#